data_AF-A0A946WSC6-F1
#
_entry.id   AF-A0A946WSC6-F1
#
_cell.length_a   1.000
_cell.length_b   1.000
_cell.length_c   1.000
_cell.angle_alpha   90.00
_cell.angle_beta   90.00
_cell.angle_gamma   90.00
#
_symmetry.space_group_name_H-M   'P 1'
#
loop_
_entity.id
_entity.type
_entity.pdbx_description
1 polymer ?
#
loop_
_entity_poly.entity_id
_entity_poly.type
_entity_poly.pdbx_seq_one_letter_code
_entity_poly.pdbx_strand_id
1 'polypeptide(L)' 'MSRDDNQSLLRTLELTREMKIIADYGDRVRKDGSCGVIYGILRDTAYKLQNMIEVEIEAHRKLGYWDSEEQASGSKT' A
#
# COMPACT_ATOMS: atom_id res chain seq x y z
N MET A 1 -13.68 -13.14 -1.08
CA MET A 1 -12.61 -12.33 -0.46
C MET A 1 -13.27 -11.33 0.45
N SER A 2 -12.71 -11.14 1.64
CA SER A 2 -13.29 -10.30 2.71
C SER A 2 -13.04 -8.82 2.42
N ARG A 3 -13.92 -7.94 2.92
CA ARG A 3 -13.65 -6.50 3.03
C ARG A 3 -12.31 -6.23 3.75
N ASP A 4 -11.91 -7.11 4.65
CA ASP A 4 -10.65 -7.05 5.40
C ASP A 4 -9.42 -7.18 4.50
N ASP A 5 -9.52 -7.89 3.37
CA ASP A 5 -8.43 -8.07 2.42
C ASP A 5 -8.12 -6.73 1.72
N ASN A 6 -9.15 -6.06 1.20
CA ASN A 6 -9.02 -4.73 0.58
C ASN A 6 -8.53 -3.67 1.58
N GLN A 7 -9.02 -3.71 2.82
CA GLN A 7 -8.56 -2.81 3.88
C GLN A 7 -7.09 -3.05 4.23
N SER A 8 -6.63 -4.30 4.22
CA SER A 8 -5.23 -4.63 4.44
C SER A 8 -4.33 -4.09 3.32
N LEU A 9 -4.78 -4.16 2.06
CA LEU A 9 -4.09 -3.53 0.94
C LEU A 9 -3.98 -2.01 1.10
N LEU A 10 -5.06 -1.34 1.49
CA LEU A 10 -5.06 0.12 1.72
C LEU A 10 -4.13 0.53 2.87
N ARG A 11 -4.16 -0.18 4.00
CA ARG A 11 -3.24 0.08 5.11
C ARG A 11 -1.79 -0.14 4.72
N THR A 12 -1.53 -1.17 3.91
CA THR A 12 -0.18 -1.43 3.41
C THR A 12 0.27 -0.32 2.45
N LEU A 13 -0.64 0.21 1.62
CA LEU A 13 -0.37 1.35 0.75
C LEU A 13 -0.03 2.61 1.57
N GLU A 14 -0.75 2.86 2.66
CA GLU A 14 -0.42 3.95 3.60
C GLU A 14 0.95 3.76 4.24
N LEU A 15 1.29 2.53 4.66
CA LEU A 15 2.62 2.22 5.20
C LEU A 15 3.73 2.58 4.22
N THR A 16 3.54 2.39 2.90
CA THR A 16 4.55 2.81 1.91
C THR A 16 4.84 4.31 1.93
N ARG A 17 3.86 5.15 2.32
CA ARG A 17 4.07 6.60 2.47
C ARG A 17 4.94 6.91 3.67
N GLU A 18 4.64 6.28 4.80
CA GLU A 18 5.46 6.40 6.02
C GLU A 18 6.90 5.93 5.78
N MET A 19 7.08 4.81 5.07
CA MET A 19 8.41 4.30 4.71
C MET A 19 9.22 5.34 3.92
N LYS A 20 8.59 6.02 2.95
CA LYS A 20 9.26 7.08 2.16
C LYS A 20 9.63 8.29 3.01
N ILE A 21 8.72 8.74 3.87
CA ILE A 21 8.97 9.85 4.80
C ILE A 21 10.16 9.53 5.71
N ILE A 22 10.20 8.34 6.28
CA ILE A 22 11.31 7.88 7.14
C ILE A 22 12.61 7.81 6.34
N ALA A 23 12.58 7.24 5.12
CA ALA A 23 13.76 7.13 4.28
C ALA A 23 14.34 8.50 3.91
N ASP A 24 13.48 9.46 3.52
CA ASP A 24 13.91 10.80 3.13
C ASP A 24 14.43 11.62 4.32
N TYR A 25 13.75 11.53 5.47
CA TYR A 25 14.25 12.13 6.70
C TYR A 25 15.58 11.52 7.12
N GLY A 26 15.66 10.20 7.13
CA GLY A 26 16.84 9.44 7.53
C GLY A 26 18.05 9.77 6.66
N ASP A 27 17.89 9.76 5.34
CA ASP A 27 18.96 10.08 4.40
C ASP A 27 19.46 11.51 4.55
N ARG A 28 18.58 12.46 4.92
CA ARG A 28 18.96 13.84 5.23
C ARG A 28 19.78 13.98 6.52
N VAL A 29 19.51 13.17 7.54
CA VAL A 29 20.15 13.31 8.87
C VAL A 29 21.24 12.27 9.15
N ARG A 30 21.55 11.40 8.18
CA ARG A 30 22.50 10.29 8.36
C ARG A 30 23.90 10.78 8.72
N LYS A 31 24.57 10.03 9.60
CA LYS A 31 25.94 10.30 10.06
C LYS A 31 27.01 9.55 9.28
N ASP A 32 26.63 8.47 8.59
CA ASP A 32 27.54 7.64 7.81
C ASP A 32 26.87 7.05 6.55
N GLY A 33 27.66 6.29 5.79
CA GLY A 33 27.19 5.62 4.58
C GLY A 33 26.32 4.39 4.84
N SER A 34 26.50 3.70 5.97
CA SER A 34 25.73 2.50 6.31
C SER A 34 24.25 2.82 6.58
N CYS A 35 23.98 3.95 7.25
CA CYS A 35 22.62 4.49 7.37
C CYS A 35 22.02 4.81 5.99
N GLY A 36 22.82 5.35 5.07
CA GLY A 36 22.39 5.65 3.70
C GLY A 36 21.94 4.40 2.94
N VAL A 37 22.63 3.27 3.12
CA VAL A 37 22.22 1.97 2.56
C VAL A 37 20.86 1.54 3.11
N ILE A 38 20.65 1.63 4.43
CA ILE A 38 19.37 1.26 5.06
C ILE A 38 18.21 2.11 4.54
N TYR A 39 18.38 3.42 4.46
CA TYR A 39 17.34 4.31 3.97
C TYR A 39 17.08 4.16 2.46
N GLY A 40 18.12 3.87 1.68
CA GLY A 40 17.98 3.49 0.27
C GLY A 40 17.13 2.23 0.10
N ILE A 41 17.43 1.17 0.84
CA ILE A 41 16.65 -0.08 0.82
C ILE A 41 15.20 0.18 1.23
N LEU A 42 14.97 0.98 2.28
CA LEU A 42 13.63 1.33 2.74
C LEU A 42 12.83 2.05 1.64
N ARG A 43 13.44 3.05 0.99
CA ARG A 43 12.85 3.82 -0.11
C ARG A 43 12.50 2.92 -1.30
N ASP A 44 13.44 2.09 -1.74
CA ASP A 44 13.23 1.18 -2.87
C ASP A 44 12.13 0.16 -2.60
N THR A 45 12.09 -0.37 -1.38
CA THR A 45 11.05 -1.31 -0.95
C THR A 45 9.69 -0.62 -0.93
N ALA A 46 9.61 0.63 -0.45
CA ALA A 46 8.37 1.38 -0.44
C ALA A 46 7.80 1.60 -1.85
N TYR A 47 8.63 1.96 -2.83
CA TYR A 47 8.18 2.12 -4.22
C TYR A 47 7.76 0.79 -4.85
N LYS A 48 8.54 -0.28 -4.65
CA LYS A 48 8.17 -1.61 -5.16
C LYS A 48 6.84 -2.08 -4.57
N LEU A 49 6.68 -1.93 -3.26
CA LEU A 49 5.47 -2.33 -2.54
C LEU A 49 4.26 -1.52 -2.98
N GLN A 50 4.40 -0.19 -3.15
CA GLN A 50 3.33 0.66 -3.67
C GLN A 50 2.84 0.15 -5.02
N ASN A 51 3.76 -0.08 -5.97
CA ASN A 51 3.40 -0.53 -7.32
C ASN A 51 2.66 -1.87 -7.29
N MET A 52 3.14 -2.83 -6.48
CA MET A 52 2.49 -4.14 -6.35
C MET A 52 1.07 -4.02 -5.77
N ILE A 53 0.88 -3.17 -4.77
CA ILE A 53 -0.44 -2.97 -4.14
C ILE A 53 -1.40 -2.28 -5.10
N GLU A 54 -0.96 -1.26 -5.83
CA GLU A 54 -1.79 -0.58 -6.83
C GLU A 54 -2.25 -1.54 -7.94
N VAL A 55 -1.37 -2.44 -8.38
CA VAL A 55 -1.71 -3.52 -9.32
C VAL A 55 -2.76 -4.47 -8.74
N GLU A 56 -2.61 -4.88 -7.47
CA GLU A 56 -3.55 -5.79 -6.82
C GLU A 56 -4.92 -5.14 -6.59
N ILE A 57 -4.95 -3.87 -6.17
CA ILE A 57 -6.19 -3.09 -6.04
C ILE A 57 -6.94 -3.05 -7.38
N GLU A 58 -6.23 -2.81 -8.48
CA GLU A 58 -6.83 -2.79 -9.80
C GLU A 58 -7.31 -4.18 -10.24
N ALA A 59 -6.59 -5.24 -9.90
CA ALA A 59 -7.02 -6.61 -10.12
C ALA A 59 -8.33 -6.92 -9.37
N HIS A 60 -8.41 -6.55 -8.09
CA HIS A 60 -9.62 -6.71 -7.27
C HIS A 60 -10.81 -5.94 -7.86
N ARG A 61 -10.60 -4.71 -8.36
CA ARG A 61 -11.65 -3.93 -9.05
C ARG A 61 -12.14 -4.59 -10.32
N LYS A 62 -11.22 -5.04 -11.19
CA LYS A 62 -11.56 -5.73 -12.44
C LYS A 62 -12.36 -7.02 -12.22
N LEU A 63 -12.09 -7.72 -11.11
CA LEU A 63 -12.77 -8.94 -10.74
C LEU A 63 -14.08 -8.70 -9.96
N GLY A 64 -14.42 -7.44 -9.65
CA GLY A 64 -15.62 -7.09 -8.87
C GLY A 64 -15.50 -7.40 -7.38
N TYR A 65 -14.30 -7.67 -6.87
CA TYR A 65 -14.03 -7.96 -5.46
C TYR A 65 -13.85 -6.70 -4.60
N TRP A 66 -13.91 -5.52 -5.22
CA TRP A 66 -13.75 -4.25 -4.52
C TRP A 66 -15.05 -3.77 -3.85
N ASP A 67 -16.19 -3.95 -4.52
CA ASP A 67 -17.49 -3.35 -4.17
C ASP A 67 -18.60 -4.39 -3.85
N SER A 68 -18.24 -5.62 -3.51
CA SER A 68 -19.22 -6.68 -3.27
C SER A 68 -19.92 -6.55 -1.91
N GLU A 69 -20.76 -5.51 -1.72
CA GLU A 69 -21.87 -5.48 -0.76
C GLU A 69 -23.10 -4.67 -1.23
N GLU A 70 -23.31 -4.39 -2.54
CA GLU A 70 -24.55 -3.72 -3.00
C GLU A 70 -25.30 -4.47 -4.13
N GLN A 71 -25.73 -5.70 -3.83
CA GLN A 71 -26.95 -6.30 -4.41
C GLN A 71 -27.82 -7.00 -3.34
N ALA A 72 -27.72 -6.61 -2.06
CA ALA A 72 -28.51 -7.20 -0.97
C ALA A 72 -29.53 -6.25 -0.31
N SER A 73 -29.74 -5.04 -0.85
CA SER A 73 -30.77 -4.11 -0.35
C SER A 73 -31.33 -3.27 -1.49
N GLY A 74 -32.36 -3.76 -2.17
CA GLY A 74 -33.04 -2.99 -3.21
C GLY A 74 -34.13 -3.70 -4.01
N SER A 75 -34.23 -5.04 -3.92
CA SER A 75 -35.44 -5.75 -4.37
C SER A 75 -36.31 -6.07 -3.15
N LYS A 76 -37.08 -5.08 -2.70
CA LYS A 76 -38.36 -5.33 -2.05
C LYS A 76 -39.41 -4.58 -2.84
N THR A 77 -40.31 -5.40 -3.37
CA THR A 77 -41.56 -5.13 -4.07
C THR A 77 -42.40 -4.08 -3.38
#